data_AF-A0A7R9QJT5-F1
#
_entry.id   AF-A0A7R9QJT5-F1
#
_cell.length_a   1.000
_cell.length_b   1.000
_cell.length_c   1.000
_cell.angle_alpha   90.00
_cell.angle_beta   90.00
_cell.angle_gamma   90.00
#
_symmetry.space_group_name_H-M   'P 1'
#
loop_
_entity.id
_entity.type
_entity.pdbx_description
1 polymer ?
#
loop_
_entity_poly.entity_id
_entity_poly.type
_entity_poly.pdbx_seq_one_letter_code
_entity_poly.pdbx_strand_id
1 'polypeptide(L)'
;MVWQSLKRWSSHGSHGSDDLKPDISNEELKKLYAKASTQKFPENPRYPFHPTSGVMPMTITGRFDNERERLGPDFDDVQREWRMKWIRDQHLHPSEPFPVKQLYYEYHNGIRRFYRKPLDLLEENLSKHVSRETAMITRKAIGRGFLIYLSMVAGWYYMKYNRAHWEKHRGAKIYVQKETVYPGDVRFPRADPRTESWQHYDRDFHNRKVFLNKD
;
A
#
# COMPACT_ATOMS: atom_id res chain seq x y z
N MET A 1 76.60 -31.80 24.49
CA MET A 1 76.35 -30.56 25.27
C MET A 1 75.19 -29.83 24.59
N VAL A 2 74.19 -29.48 25.39
CA VAL A 2 72.86 -28.95 25.02
C VAL A 2 72.95 -27.48 24.54
N TRP A 3 71.83 -26.99 23.97
CA TRP A 3 71.31 -25.60 23.86
C TRP A 3 71.09 -25.17 22.40
N GLN A 4 69.86 -25.33 21.87
CA GLN A 4 68.77 -24.34 21.83
C GLN A 4 69.12 -23.03 21.08
N SER A 5 68.34 -22.65 20.07
CA SER A 5 67.55 -21.39 20.05
C SER A 5 67.17 -20.88 18.64
N LEU A 6 65.87 -20.57 18.51
CA LEU A 6 65.23 -19.49 17.71
C LEU A 6 64.90 -19.65 16.21
N LYS A 7 63.57 -19.77 15.99
CA LYS A 7 62.70 -18.97 15.10
C LYS A 7 63.18 -18.64 13.69
N ARG A 8 62.44 -19.19 12.71
CA ARG A 8 61.97 -18.37 11.58
C ARG A 8 60.59 -18.83 11.10
N TRP A 9 59.55 -18.18 11.59
CA TRP A 9 58.26 -18.12 10.91
C TRP A 9 58.49 -17.31 9.63
N SER A 10 58.19 -17.90 8.47
CA SER A 10 58.15 -17.24 7.18
C SER A 10 56.98 -17.82 6.38
N SER A 11 55.76 -17.60 6.86
CA SER A 11 54.56 -17.71 6.05
C SER A 11 54.17 -16.30 5.59
N HIS A 12 54.95 -15.74 4.66
CA HIS A 12 54.43 -14.74 3.74
C HIS A 12 53.94 -15.52 2.51
N GLY A 13 52.67 -15.90 2.52
CA GLY A 13 51.99 -16.29 1.30
C GLY A 13 51.93 -15.05 0.42
N SER A 14 52.71 -15.05 -0.65
CA SER A 14 52.51 -14.13 -1.76
C SER A 14 51.07 -14.28 -2.23
N HIS A 15 50.27 -13.21 -2.17
CA HIS A 15 49.07 -13.11 -2.97
C HIS A 15 49.51 -13.06 -4.42
N GLY A 16 49.69 -14.26 -4.99
CA GLY A 16 50.05 -14.47 -6.38
C GLY A 16 48.97 -13.87 -7.27
N SER A 17 49.42 -13.15 -8.27
CA SER A 17 48.69 -12.77 -9.48
C SER A 17 48.30 -13.99 -10.34
N ASP A 18 48.06 -15.15 -9.73
CA ASP A 18 47.93 -16.45 -10.40
C ASP A 18 46.47 -16.90 -10.57
N ASP A 19 45.50 -16.14 -10.05
CA ASP A 19 44.07 -16.40 -10.26
C ASP A 19 43.54 -15.68 -11.52
N LEU A 20 44.27 -15.78 -12.63
CA LEU A 20 43.70 -15.50 -13.94
C LEU A 20 42.67 -16.62 -14.21
N LYS A 21 41.38 -16.26 -14.20
CA LYS A 21 40.30 -17.16 -14.63
C LYS A 21 40.73 -17.80 -15.96
N PRO A 22 40.58 -19.13 -16.14
CA PRO A 22 40.97 -19.77 -17.39
C PRO A 22 40.30 -19.02 -18.55
N ASP A 23 41.09 -18.67 -19.57
CA ASP A 23 40.58 -18.02 -20.78
C ASP A 23 39.45 -18.90 -21.34
N ILE A 24 38.22 -18.42 -21.16
CA ILE A 24 37.02 -19.15 -21.58
C ILE A 24 37.12 -19.28 -23.09
N SER A 25 37.08 -20.51 -23.58
CA SER A 25 37.21 -20.76 -25.01
C SER A 25 36.11 -20.01 -25.77
N ASN A 26 36.44 -19.46 -26.94
CA ASN A 26 35.47 -18.72 -27.77
C ASN A 26 34.22 -19.56 -28.10
N GLU A 27 34.35 -20.89 -28.10
CA GLU A 27 33.25 -21.82 -28.28
C GLU A 27 32.32 -21.90 -27.06
N GLU A 28 32.89 -21.90 -25.86
CA GLU A 28 32.11 -21.83 -24.62
C GLU A 28 31.40 -20.49 -24.47
N LEU A 29 32.04 -19.38 -24.85
CA LEU A 29 31.38 -18.08 -24.91
C LEU A 29 30.18 -18.12 -25.85
N LYS A 30 30.35 -18.64 -27.07
CA LYS A 30 29.24 -18.80 -28.03
C LYS A 30 28.11 -19.67 -27.47
N LYS A 31 28.44 -20.78 -26.79
CA LYS A 31 27.44 -21.64 -26.14
C LYS A 31 26.71 -20.91 -25.00
N LEU A 32 27.41 -20.13 -24.18
CA LEU A 32 26.82 -19.32 -23.12
C LEU A 32 25.89 -18.25 -23.69
N TYR A 33 26.32 -17.52 -24.73
CA TYR A 33 25.49 -16.53 -25.42
C TYR A 33 24.25 -17.16 -26.06
N ALA A 34 24.40 -18.30 -26.74
CA ALA A 34 23.28 -19.04 -27.30
C ALA A 34 22.29 -19.45 -26.19
N LYS A 35 22.78 -20.03 -25.09
CA LYS A 35 21.95 -20.43 -23.95
C LYS A 35 21.21 -19.24 -23.32
N ALA A 36 21.90 -18.12 -23.11
CA ALA A 36 21.32 -16.89 -22.57
C ALA A 36 20.23 -16.32 -23.50
N SER A 37 20.47 -16.33 -24.82
CA SER A 37 19.49 -15.84 -25.81
C SER A 37 18.20 -16.68 -25.86
N THR A 38 18.30 -17.99 -25.58
CA THR A 38 17.15 -18.91 -25.57
C THR A 38 16.39 -18.94 -24.24
N GLN A 39 16.93 -18.34 -23.18
CA GLN A 39 16.33 -18.40 -21.85
C GLN A 39 15.12 -17.46 -21.77
N LYS A 40 13.91 -18.02 -21.90
CA LYS A 40 12.65 -17.30 -21.66
C LYS A 40 12.35 -17.32 -20.15
N PHE A 41 12.31 -16.14 -19.53
CA PHE A 41 11.81 -16.01 -18.16
C PHE A 41 10.27 -16.14 -18.18
N PRO A 42 9.66 -16.84 -17.21
CA PRO A 42 8.21 -16.88 -17.10
C PRO A 42 7.66 -15.45 -16.89
N GLU A 43 6.61 -15.08 -17.63
CA GLU A 43 5.98 -13.74 -17.56
C GLU A 43 5.40 -13.42 -16.18
N ASN A 44 5.14 -14.43 -15.34
CA ASN A 44 4.65 -14.25 -13.97
C ASN A 44 5.56 -14.97 -12.97
N PRO A 45 5.95 -14.33 -11.86
CA PRO A 45 6.67 -15.01 -10.79
C PRO A 45 5.78 -16.09 -10.16
N ARG A 46 6.35 -17.26 -9.87
CA ARG A 46 5.66 -18.39 -9.20
C ARG A 46 5.30 -18.13 -7.74
N TYR A 47 5.77 -17.03 -7.15
CA TYR A 47 5.58 -16.70 -5.74
C TYR A 47 4.39 -15.75 -5.55
N PRO A 48 3.62 -15.89 -4.43
CA PRO A 48 2.60 -14.91 -4.09
C PRO A 48 3.22 -13.51 -3.97
N PHE A 49 2.41 -12.48 -4.20
CA PHE A 49 2.83 -11.08 -4.09
C PHE A 49 3.54 -10.83 -2.75
N HIS A 50 4.82 -10.49 -2.83
CA HIS A 50 5.66 -10.08 -1.70
C HIS A 50 6.14 -8.64 -1.99
N PRO A 51 6.18 -7.72 -1.01
CA PRO A 51 6.55 -6.32 -1.23
C PRO A 51 7.93 -6.13 -1.87
N THR A 52 8.84 -7.10 -1.72
CA THR A 52 10.16 -7.15 -2.37
C THR A 52 10.25 -8.15 -3.53
N SER A 53 9.12 -8.59 -4.10
CA SER A 53 9.06 -9.50 -5.26
C SER A 53 9.85 -10.81 -5.10
N GLY A 54 9.91 -11.34 -3.86
CA GLY A 54 10.65 -12.58 -3.54
C GLY A 54 12.14 -12.38 -3.23
N VAL A 55 12.64 -11.14 -3.26
CA VAL A 55 13.99 -10.79 -2.77
C VAL A 55 13.93 -10.52 -1.26
N MET A 56 14.93 -10.97 -0.51
CA MET A 56 15.00 -10.69 0.93
C MET A 56 15.14 -9.16 1.11
N PRO A 57 14.29 -8.48 1.90
CA PRO A 57 14.40 -7.05 2.11
C PRO A 57 15.75 -6.75 2.77
N MET A 58 16.59 -5.99 2.06
CA MET A 58 17.86 -5.51 2.59
C MET A 58 17.69 -4.08 3.08
N THR A 59 18.28 -3.76 4.23
CA THR A 59 18.32 -2.39 4.74
C THR A 59 19.28 -1.55 3.88
N ILE A 60 18.95 -0.26 3.69
CA ILE A 60 19.83 0.71 3.00
C ILE A 60 21.17 0.85 3.73
N THR A 61 21.16 0.61 5.04
CA THR A 61 22.33 0.67 5.91
C THR A 61 23.30 -0.51 5.70
N GLY A 62 22.83 -1.65 5.20
CA GLY A 62 23.64 -2.83 4.90
C GLY A 62 24.11 -3.58 6.15
N ARG A 63 25.10 -4.48 5.99
CA ARG A 63 25.69 -5.28 7.09
C ARG A 63 26.26 -4.39 8.20
N PHE A 64 27.05 -3.40 7.82
CA PHE A 64 27.75 -2.50 8.75
C PHE A 64 26.84 -1.40 9.31
N ASP A 65 25.56 -1.67 9.59
CA ASP A 65 24.71 -0.72 10.32
C ASP A 65 25.16 -0.61 11.78
N ASN A 66 25.50 -1.75 12.39
CA ASN A 66 25.99 -1.86 13.75
C ASN A 66 27.41 -1.33 13.89
N GLU A 67 27.65 -0.48 14.89
CA GLU A 67 28.98 0.08 15.19
C GLU A 67 30.01 -1.00 15.54
N ARG A 68 29.59 -2.06 16.24
CA ARG A 68 30.48 -3.18 16.60
C ARG A 68 31.04 -3.91 15.39
N GLU A 69 30.24 -4.03 14.33
CA GLU A 69 30.67 -4.65 13.08
C GLU A 69 31.65 -3.74 12.32
N ARG A 70 31.51 -2.41 12.47
CA ARG A 70 32.48 -1.44 11.94
C ARG A 70 33.82 -1.42 12.69
N LEU A 71 33.82 -1.82 13.97
CA LEU A 71 35.03 -1.98 14.77
C LEU A 71 35.68 -3.36 14.57
N GLY A 72 35.01 -4.26 13.86
CA GLY A 72 35.51 -5.60 13.56
C GLY A 72 36.61 -5.60 12.48
N PRO A 73 37.32 -6.72 12.32
CA PRO A 73 38.39 -6.86 11.35
C PRO A 73 37.91 -6.78 9.88
N ASP A 74 36.61 -6.95 9.64
CA ASP A 74 36.02 -6.97 8.31
C ASP A 74 35.75 -5.57 7.72
N PHE A 75 35.81 -4.51 8.55
CA PHE A 75 35.53 -3.14 8.10
C PHE A 75 36.80 -2.44 7.61
N ASP A 76 37.26 -2.91 6.46
CA ASP A 76 38.45 -2.43 5.78
C ASP A 76 38.18 -1.15 4.95
N ASP A 77 39.25 -0.48 4.51
CA ASP A 77 39.16 0.72 3.66
C ASP A 77 38.43 0.43 2.34
N VAL A 78 38.56 -0.80 1.81
CA VAL A 78 37.80 -1.25 0.64
C VAL A 78 36.30 -1.17 0.88
N GLN A 79 35.80 -1.58 2.06
CA GLN A 79 34.37 -1.50 2.39
C GLN A 79 33.90 -0.05 2.50
N ARG A 80 34.76 0.86 2.97
CA ARG A 80 34.45 2.30 3.05
C ARG A 80 34.32 2.92 1.67
N GLU A 81 35.22 2.57 0.74
CA GLU A 81 35.15 3.01 -0.65
C GLU A 81 33.87 2.52 -1.33
N TRP A 82 33.51 1.24 -1.15
CA TRP A 82 32.24 0.70 -1.63
C TRP A 82 31.03 1.42 -1.05
N ARG A 83 31.07 1.74 0.25
CA ARG A 83 29.98 2.50 0.89
C ARG A 83 29.88 3.92 0.34
N MET A 84 31.01 4.60 0.14
CA MET A 84 31.03 5.93 -0.49
C MET A 84 30.45 5.88 -1.90
N LYS A 85 30.81 4.87 -2.69
CA LYS A 85 30.25 4.65 -4.02
C LYS A 85 28.74 4.41 -3.96
N TRP A 86 28.28 3.51 -3.10
CA TRP A 86 26.85 3.23 -2.91
C TRP A 86 26.05 4.49 -2.53
N ILE A 87 26.56 5.30 -1.60
CA ILE A 87 25.89 6.55 -1.18
C ILE A 87 25.82 7.54 -2.34
N ARG A 88 26.89 7.66 -3.15
CA ARG A 88 26.86 8.48 -4.37
C ARG A 88 25.86 7.95 -5.38
N ASP A 89 25.75 6.63 -5.52
CA ASP A 89 24.78 6.00 -6.41
C ASP A 89 23.32 6.24 -5.95
N GLN A 90 23.09 6.58 -4.67
CA GLN A 90 21.76 7.01 -4.18
C GLN A 90 21.42 8.46 -4.55
N HIS A 91 22.33 9.24 -5.15
CA HIS A 91 21.99 10.59 -5.61
C HIS A 91 21.23 10.48 -6.94
N LEU A 92 19.92 10.71 -6.90
CA LEU A 92 19.07 10.74 -8.09
C LEU A 92 19.41 11.95 -8.96
N HIS A 93 19.15 11.84 -10.26
CA HIS A 93 19.29 12.96 -11.17
C HIS A 93 18.30 14.09 -10.77
N PRO A 94 18.72 15.38 -10.79
CA PRO A 94 17.89 16.49 -10.29
C PRO A 94 16.54 16.65 -11.02
N SER A 95 16.42 16.12 -12.24
CA SER A 95 15.17 16.17 -13.01
C SER A 95 14.24 14.98 -12.80
N GLU A 96 14.60 14.02 -11.94
CA GLU A 96 13.69 12.93 -11.57
C GLU A 96 12.68 13.42 -10.53
N PRO A 97 11.40 13.03 -10.62
CA PRO A 97 10.79 12.04 -11.51
C PRO A 97 10.37 12.60 -12.89
N PHE A 98 10.57 11.82 -13.96
CA PHE A 98 10.13 12.18 -15.32
C PHE A 98 8.65 11.82 -15.55
N PRO A 99 7.74 12.79 -15.74
CA PRO A 99 6.36 12.49 -16.07
C PRO A 99 6.25 12.05 -17.55
N VAL A 100 6.13 10.75 -17.78
CA VAL A 100 5.87 10.20 -19.12
C VAL A 100 4.41 10.42 -19.50
N LYS A 101 4.16 11.35 -20.42
CA LYS A 101 2.79 11.70 -20.86
C LYS A 101 2.06 10.50 -21.49
N GLN A 102 2.77 9.63 -22.19
CA GLN A 102 2.20 8.45 -22.84
C GLN A 102 1.55 7.50 -21.82
N LEU A 103 2.27 7.17 -20.74
CA LEU A 103 1.74 6.36 -19.64
C LEU A 103 0.47 6.98 -19.03
N TYR A 104 0.43 8.30 -18.86
CA TYR A 104 -0.77 8.98 -18.37
C TYR A 104 -1.99 8.78 -19.28
N TYR A 105 -1.81 8.84 -20.61
CA TYR A 105 -2.89 8.66 -21.55
C TYR A 105 -3.35 7.19 -21.66
N GLU A 106 -2.41 6.25 -21.56
CA GLU A 106 -2.70 4.81 -21.56
C GLU A 106 -3.46 4.37 -20.30
N TYR A 107 -3.05 4.84 -19.12
CA TYR A 107 -3.72 4.48 -17.85
C TYR A 107 -5.10 5.13 -17.66
N HIS A 108 -5.42 6.20 -18.41
CA HIS A 108 -6.60 7.02 -18.16
C HIS A 108 -7.44 7.25 -19.41
N ASN A 109 -8.61 6.61 -19.44
CA ASN A 109 -9.65 6.81 -20.45
C ASN A 109 -10.09 8.27 -20.55
N GLY A 110 -10.61 8.70 -21.71
CA GLY A 110 -11.06 10.07 -21.96
C GLY A 110 -12.07 10.61 -20.94
N ILE A 111 -13.08 9.81 -20.59
CA ILE A 111 -14.10 10.15 -19.57
C ILE A 111 -13.42 10.40 -18.21
N ARG A 112 -12.46 9.54 -17.84
CA ARG A 112 -11.68 9.68 -16.60
C ARG A 112 -10.85 10.96 -16.58
N ARG A 113 -10.31 11.38 -17.72
CA ARG A 113 -9.60 12.66 -17.84
C ARG A 113 -10.56 13.83 -17.69
N PHE A 114 -11.73 13.78 -18.32
CA PHE A 114 -12.71 14.88 -18.28
C PHE A 114 -13.16 15.23 -16.85
N TYR A 115 -13.67 14.27 -16.07
CA TYR A 115 -14.15 14.59 -14.71
C TYR A 115 -13.00 14.88 -13.73
N ARG A 116 -11.78 14.47 -14.04
CA ARG A 116 -10.60 14.68 -13.19
C ARG A 116 -9.92 16.03 -13.44
N LYS A 117 -10.04 16.59 -14.65
CA LYS A 117 -9.50 17.91 -15.03
C LYS A 117 -9.69 19.02 -14.01
N PRO A 118 -10.89 19.27 -13.43
CA PRO A 118 -11.05 20.36 -12.45
C PRO A 118 -10.19 20.16 -11.20
N LEU A 119 -10.03 18.91 -10.75
CA LEU A 119 -9.20 18.56 -9.60
C LEU A 119 -7.71 18.63 -9.93
N ASP A 120 -7.32 18.30 -11.17
CA ASP A 120 -5.93 18.44 -11.62
C ASP A 120 -5.53 19.94 -11.72
N LEU A 121 -6.45 20.82 -12.15
CA LEU A 121 -6.24 22.28 -12.15
C LEU A 121 -6.09 22.84 -10.73
N LEU A 122 -6.86 22.31 -9.78
CA LEU A 122 -6.71 22.65 -8.36
C LEU A 122 -5.33 22.24 -7.87
N GLU A 123 -4.89 21.01 -8.15
CA GLU A 123 -3.55 20.52 -7.77
C GLU A 123 -2.44 21.40 -8.36
N GLU A 124 -2.54 21.77 -9.64
CA GLU A 124 -1.55 22.63 -10.30
C GLU A 124 -1.48 24.01 -9.64
N ASN A 125 -2.61 24.63 -9.33
CA ASN A 125 -2.63 25.91 -8.64
C ASN A 125 -2.11 25.80 -7.20
N LEU A 126 -2.45 24.71 -6.49
CA LEU A 126 -1.98 24.50 -5.12
C LEU A 126 -0.47 24.20 -5.07
N SER A 127 0.07 23.54 -6.09
CA SER A 127 1.50 23.21 -6.20
C SER A 127 2.42 24.44 -6.30
N LYS A 128 1.86 25.60 -6.65
CA LYS A 128 2.59 26.88 -6.65
C LYS A 128 2.84 27.41 -5.25
N HIS A 129 2.02 27.01 -4.28
CA HIS A 129 2.06 27.52 -2.91
C HIS A 129 2.49 26.46 -1.89
N VAL A 130 2.25 25.18 -2.19
CA VAL A 130 2.52 24.06 -1.29
C VAL A 130 3.32 22.98 -2.02
N SER A 131 3.97 22.09 -1.28
CA SER A 131 4.73 20.98 -1.86
C SER A 131 3.85 20.11 -2.79
N ARG A 132 4.46 19.55 -3.83
CA ARG A 132 3.74 18.70 -4.79
C ARG A 132 3.04 17.52 -4.11
N GLU A 133 3.65 16.96 -3.08
CA GLU A 133 3.09 15.83 -2.33
C GLU A 133 1.80 16.20 -1.59
N THR A 134 1.79 17.35 -0.91
CA THR A 134 0.61 17.84 -0.20
C THR A 134 -0.50 18.24 -1.17
N ALA A 135 -0.15 18.84 -2.32
CA ALA A 135 -1.09 19.11 -3.41
C ALA A 135 -1.75 17.83 -3.96
N MET A 136 -0.96 16.76 -4.15
CA MET A 136 -1.48 15.46 -4.57
C MET A 136 -2.41 14.82 -3.53
N ILE A 137 -2.07 14.93 -2.24
CA ILE A 137 -2.88 14.39 -1.13
C ILE A 137 -4.20 15.15 -1.03
N THR A 138 -4.16 16.49 -1.06
CA THR A 138 -5.36 17.34 -0.99
C THR A 138 -6.31 17.08 -2.15
N ARG A 139 -5.82 16.96 -3.39
CA ARG A 139 -6.65 16.57 -4.54
C ARG A 139 -7.39 15.24 -4.30
N LYS A 140 -6.67 14.22 -3.81
CA LYS A 140 -7.26 12.90 -3.51
C LYS A 140 -8.27 12.98 -2.37
N ALA A 141 -7.98 13.75 -1.33
CA ALA A 141 -8.86 13.94 -0.18
C ALA A 141 -10.16 14.63 -0.59
N ILE A 142 -10.09 15.72 -1.37
CA ILE A 142 -11.26 16.43 -1.88
C ILE A 142 -12.10 15.53 -2.78
N GLY A 143 -11.49 14.85 -3.75
CA GLY A 143 -12.22 13.96 -4.67
C GLY A 143 -12.92 12.80 -3.95
N ARG A 144 -12.23 12.13 -3.02
CA ARG A 144 -12.83 11.04 -2.22
C ARG A 144 -13.88 11.56 -1.25
N GLY A 145 -13.60 12.68 -0.58
CA GLY A 145 -14.53 13.32 0.36
C GLY A 145 -15.83 13.72 -0.32
N PHE A 146 -15.76 14.28 -1.53
CA PHE A 146 -16.94 14.63 -2.33
C PHE A 146 -17.79 13.41 -2.69
N LEU A 147 -17.15 12.31 -3.14
CA LEU A 147 -17.87 11.07 -3.46
C LEU A 147 -18.51 10.44 -2.22
N ILE A 148 -17.79 10.43 -1.09
CA ILE A 148 -18.32 9.95 0.19
C ILE A 148 -19.53 10.79 0.61
N TYR A 149 -19.41 12.11 0.57
CA TYR A 149 -20.50 13.02 0.88
C TYR A 149 -21.74 12.78 0.01
N LEU A 150 -21.57 12.71 -1.32
CA LEU A 150 -22.68 12.42 -2.24
C LEU A 150 -23.32 11.06 -1.95
N SER A 151 -22.51 10.02 -1.68
CA SER A 151 -23.03 8.69 -1.33
C SER A 151 -23.81 8.69 -0.02
N MET A 152 -23.38 9.45 0.99
CA MET A 152 -24.06 9.59 2.28
C MET A 152 -25.40 10.32 2.11
N VAL A 153 -25.42 11.44 1.39
CA VAL A 153 -26.65 12.19 1.11
C VAL A 153 -27.62 11.35 0.30
N ALA A 154 -27.16 10.69 -0.76
CA ALA A 154 -27.99 9.80 -1.58
C ALA A 154 -28.52 8.61 -0.78
N GLY A 155 -27.68 7.99 0.04
CA GLY A 155 -28.07 6.89 0.93
C GLY A 155 -29.09 7.32 1.97
N TRP A 156 -28.88 8.46 2.63
CA TRP A 156 -29.81 9.02 3.60
C TRP A 156 -31.16 9.37 2.96
N TYR A 157 -31.14 10.05 1.82
CA TYR A 157 -32.35 10.39 1.08
C TYR A 157 -33.12 9.13 0.65
N TYR A 158 -32.41 8.13 0.13
CA TYR A 158 -33.00 6.84 -0.24
C TYR A 158 -33.66 6.16 0.95
N MET A 159 -32.97 6.05 2.09
CA MET A 159 -33.54 5.42 3.29
C MET A 159 -34.75 6.19 3.84
N LYS A 160 -34.72 7.52 3.79
CA LYS A 160 -35.79 8.39 4.31
C LYS A 160 -37.09 8.28 3.53
N TYR A 161 -37.02 8.23 2.19
CA TYR A 161 -38.23 8.29 1.34
C TYR A 161 -38.63 6.93 0.73
N ASN A 162 -37.71 5.97 0.65
CA ASN A 162 -37.99 4.62 0.13
C ASN A 162 -37.99 3.58 1.26
N ARG A 163 -38.61 3.89 2.40
CA ARG A 163 -38.86 2.90 3.46
C ARG A 163 -39.99 1.95 3.01
N ALA A 164 -39.78 0.66 3.20
CA ALA A 164 -40.80 -0.34 2.92
C ALA A 164 -41.92 -0.28 3.97
N HIS A 165 -43.14 0.02 3.54
CA HIS A 165 -44.35 0.03 4.36
C HIS A 165 -45.35 -1.01 3.83
N TRP A 166 -46.45 -1.24 4.55
CA TRP A 166 -47.47 -2.19 4.11
C TRP A 166 -48.05 -1.87 2.72
N GLU A 167 -48.17 -0.59 2.34
CA GLU A 167 -48.65 -0.16 1.01
C GLU A 167 -47.60 -0.34 -0.10
N LYS A 168 -46.31 -0.35 0.25
CA LYS A 168 -45.19 -0.39 -0.69
C LYS A 168 -44.27 -1.55 -0.39
N HIS A 169 -44.40 -2.63 -1.17
CA HIS A 169 -43.57 -3.82 -1.03
C HIS A 169 -42.09 -3.62 -1.42
N ARG A 170 -41.75 -2.51 -2.09
CA ARG A 170 -40.38 -2.12 -2.46
C ARG A 170 -39.81 -1.10 -1.47
N GLY A 171 -38.54 -1.21 -1.14
CA GLY A 171 -37.84 -0.24 -0.29
C GLY A 171 -36.89 -0.87 0.74
N ALA A 172 -36.20 -0.02 1.49
CA ALA A 172 -35.36 -0.41 2.60
C ALA A 172 -36.22 -0.89 3.79
N LYS A 173 -35.91 -2.07 4.32
CA LYS A 173 -36.52 -2.59 5.55
C LYS A 173 -35.61 -2.20 6.72
N ILE A 174 -36.08 -1.28 7.55
CA ILE A 174 -35.35 -0.78 8.71
C ILE A 174 -35.98 -1.40 9.96
N TYR A 175 -35.19 -2.17 10.69
CA TYR A 175 -35.56 -2.68 12.01
C TYR A 175 -34.73 -1.95 13.04
N VAL A 176 -35.39 -1.24 13.95
CA VAL A 176 -34.74 -0.56 15.06
C VAL A 176 -34.75 -1.52 16.24
N GLN A 177 -33.56 -1.86 16.75
CA GLN A 177 -33.46 -2.59 18.00
C GLN A 177 -33.76 -1.65 19.16
N LYS A 178 -34.35 -2.19 20.22
CA LYS A 178 -34.56 -1.44 21.45
C LYS A 178 -33.24 -1.03 22.08
N GLU A 179 -33.27 0.09 22.77
CA GLU A 179 -32.16 0.52 23.63
C GLU A 179 -32.07 -0.40 24.86
N THR A 180 -30.86 -0.69 25.32
CA THR A 180 -30.63 -1.48 26.53
C THR A 180 -30.84 -0.62 27.77
N VAL A 181 -31.77 -1.02 28.64
CA VAL A 181 -32.02 -0.33 29.93
C VAL A 181 -31.28 -1.06 31.04
N TYR A 182 -30.41 -0.35 31.75
CA TYR A 182 -29.62 -0.88 32.86
C TYR A 182 -30.18 -0.44 34.22
N PRO A 183 -29.94 -1.20 35.30
CA PRO A 183 -30.30 -0.77 36.64
C PRO A 183 -29.54 0.52 36.99
N GLY A 184 -30.27 1.60 37.29
CA GLY A 184 -29.72 2.94 37.59
C GLY A 184 -29.99 4.00 36.51
N ASP A 185 -30.48 3.61 35.33
CA ASP A 185 -30.99 4.58 34.34
C ASP A 185 -32.32 5.17 34.81
N VAL A 186 -32.61 6.44 34.46
CA VAL A 186 -33.86 7.15 34.79
C VAL A 186 -35.09 6.41 34.23
N ARG A 187 -34.88 5.62 33.18
CA ARG A 187 -35.91 4.81 32.52
C ARG A 187 -36.15 3.47 33.22
N PHE A 188 -35.31 3.04 34.15
CA PHE A 188 -35.53 1.83 34.96
C PHE A 188 -36.54 2.12 36.08
N PRO A 189 -37.55 1.26 36.36
CA PRO A 189 -37.85 -0.06 35.81
C PRO A 189 -39.03 -0.02 34.82
N ARG A 190 -39.04 0.89 33.83
CA ARG A 190 -40.14 0.91 32.85
C ARG A 190 -40.22 -0.45 32.17
N ALA A 191 -41.43 -1.01 32.16
CA ALA A 191 -41.70 -2.24 31.43
C ALA A 191 -41.30 -2.05 29.96
N ASP A 192 -40.68 -3.08 29.40
CA ASP A 192 -40.33 -3.12 27.99
C ASP A 192 -41.62 -2.85 27.18
N PRO A 193 -41.68 -1.82 26.31
CA PRO A 193 -42.80 -1.65 25.40
C PRO A 193 -42.74 -2.77 24.38
N ARG A 194 -43.20 -3.95 24.79
CA ARG A 194 -43.31 -5.12 23.94
C ARG A 194 -44.29 -4.74 22.84
N THR A 195 -43.82 -4.68 21.60
CA THR A 195 -44.73 -4.67 20.45
C THR A 195 -45.70 -5.82 20.62
N GLU A 196 -46.99 -5.53 20.49
CA GLU A 196 -48.04 -6.51 20.67
C GLU A 196 -47.79 -7.71 19.73
N SER A 197 -48.18 -8.92 20.11
CA SER A 197 -47.85 -10.13 19.34
C SER A 197 -48.26 -10.05 17.87
N TRP A 198 -49.36 -9.35 17.59
CA TRP A 198 -49.89 -9.12 16.25
C TRP A 198 -49.17 -8.00 15.46
N GLN A 199 -48.36 -7.17 16.13
CA GLN A 199 -47.54 -6.13 15.48
C GLN A 199 -46.23 -6.70 14.89
N HIS A 200 -45.97 -8.00 15.07
CA HIS A 200 -44.80 -8.65 14.51
C HIS A 200 -44.88 -8.64 12.97
N TYR A 201 -43.88 -8.02 12.33
CA TYR A 201 -43.79 -7.89 10.87
C TYR A 201 -44.92 -7.07 10.21
N ASP A 202 -45.60 -6.23 10.98
CA ASP A 202 -46.78 -5.47 10.56
C ASP A 202 -46.47 -4.32 9.55
N ARG A 203 -45.18 -3.98 9.34
CA ARG A 203 -44.73 -2.95 8.36
C ARG A 203 -45.48 -1.62 8.48
N ASP A 204 -45.71 -1.19 9.72
CA ASP A 204 -46.47 0.01 10.09
C ASP A 204 -47.95 -0.01 9.64
N PHE A 205 -48.57 -1.18 9.41
CA PHE A 205 -49.99 -1.30 9.04
C PHE A 205 -50.95 -0.86 10.16
N HIS A 206 -50.57 -1.02 11.42
CA HIS A 206 -51.30 -0.47 12.56
C HIS A 206 -51.37 1.08 12.57
N ASN A 207 -50.44 1.76 11.90
CA ASN A 207 -50.41 3.23 11.81
C ASN A 207 -51.30 3.78 10.68
N ARG A 208 -52.06 2.93 9.97
CA ARG A 208 -52.96 3.36 8.90
C ARG A 208 -54.09 4.26 9.43
N LYS A 209 -54.43 5.33 8.71
CA LYS A 209 -55.54 6.24 9.07
C LYS A 209 -56.84 5.98 8.31
N VAL A 210 -56.79 5.15 7.25
CA VAL A 210 -57.85 5.01 6.24
C VAL A 210 -59.12 4.30 6.75
N PHE A 211 -59.06 3.63 7.91
CA PHE A 211 -60.20 2.90 8.50
C PHE A 211 -60.42 3.18 9.98
N LEU A 212 -59.84 4.26 10.51
CA LEU A 212 -60.14 4.73 11.86
C LEU A 212 -61.41 5.58 11.77
N ASN A 213 -62.57 4.97 12.04
CA ASN A 213 -63.77 5.73 12.38
C ASN A 213 -63.47 6.47 13.69
N LYS A 214 -62.97 7.70 13.58
CA LYS A 214 -62.89 8.64 14.69
C LYS A 214 -64.10 9.54 14.58
N ASP A 215 -65.10 9.24 15.39
CA ASP A 215 -66.16 10.19 15.76
C ASP A 215 -65.55 11.35 16.58
#